data_AF-A0A409WC14-F1
#
_entry.id   AF-A0A409WC14-F1
#
_cell.length_a   1.000
_cell.length_b   1.000
_cell.length_c   1.000
_cell.angle_alpha   90.00
_cell.angle_beta   90.00
_cell.angle_gamma   90.00
#
_symmetry.space_group_name_H-M   'P 1'
#
loop_
_entity.id
_entity.type
_entity.pdbx_description
1 polymer ?
#
loop_
_entity_poly.entity_id
_entity_poly.type
_entity_poly.pdbx_seq_one_letter_code
_entity_poly.pdbx_strand_id
1 'polypeptide(L)'
;MSTCWSKDDPKQGSAFHELVVLPTVAPHLAEPYHVPGTPDFQAAQAELARQSGPDLPAPSEPAPVVLPALESSQPNEGPPTPDPSSEDHWENHEFFVLVILEWTERVKAGRSVRPKKVMESKNTPDVVKILTLTRAQFVTAALSAHGLQNAYIPGPTSGPGMQISWTGIPGGKSGAPVVQDDADWNMTKIQLREQARRTRGKLNNVCVTFDLNAMEGFKNRKRPLSSAGFRDMDQVELLYGIHVPSVDNFSPNQVALGRAIEDIKAAWKCEKHGRLGAAAAANLCCANTNSPMDDTGSEDTWLPPSRFTPEPIFLDLLFSRITCSTHPGTQALESEFDEAGTTGV
;
A
#
# COMPACT_ATOMS: atom_id res chain seq x y z
N MET A 1 -1.69 -26.44 20.49
CA MET A 1 -1.77 -27.74 19.80
C MET A 1 -1.15 -27.55 18.44
N SER A 2 0.01 -28.14 18.17
CA SER A 2 0.65 -28.07 16.86
C SER A 2 -0.03 -29.04 15.93
N THR A 3 -0.71 -28.53 14.90
CA THR A 3 -1.22 -29.34 13.78
C THR A 3 -0.01 -29.78 12.94
N CYS A 4 0.48 -30.99 13.21
CA CYS A 4 1.44 -31.66 12.35
C CYS A 4 0.67 -32.31 11.20
N TRP A 5 0.96 -31.90 9.98
CA TRP A 5 0.30 -32.40 8.78
C TRP A 5 0.95 -33.72 8.37
N SER A 6 0.18 -34.81 8.38
CA SER A 6 0.61 -36.11 7.88
C SER A 6 0.02 -36.36 6.49
N LYS A 7 0.80 -37.01 5.63
CA LYS A 7 0.35 -37.47 4.30
C LYS A 7 -0.82 -38.46 4.39
N ASP A 8 -1.01 -39.08 5.56
CA ASP A 8 -1.95 -40.18 5.76
C ASP A 8 -3.36 -39.73 6.20
N ASP A 9 -3.59 -38.42 6.43
CA ASP A 9 -4.90 -37.91 6.84
C ASP A 9 -5.42 -36.84 5.87
N PRO A 10 -6.12 -37.24 4.78
CA PRO A 10 -6.57 -36.35 3.70
C PRO A 10 -7.70 -35.39 4.12
N LYS A 11 -8.08 -35.35 5.41
CA LYS A 11 -9.21 -34.55 5.91
C LYS A 11 -8.79 -33.33 6.74
N GLN A 12 -7.49 -33.11 6.96
CA GLN A 12 -7.06 -32.02 7.86
C GLN A 12 -6.95 -30.64 7.18
N GLY A 13 -7.14 -30.51 5.87
CA GLY A 13 -7.04 -29.26 5.13
C GLY A 13 -8.37 -28.55 4.88
N SER A 14 -8.40 -27.22 5.03
CA SER A 14 -9.45 -26.41 4.41
C SER A 14 -9.17 -26.32 2.90
N ALA A 15 -10.21 -26.41 2.06
CA ALA A 15 -10.09 -26.28 0.60
C ALA A 15 -9.37 -24.98 0.18
N PHE A 16 -9.48 -23.90 0.96
CA PHE A 16 -8.72 -22.68 0.73
C PHE A 16 -7.21 -22.88 0.90
N HIS A 17 -6.81 -23.69 1.89
CA HIS A 17 -5.40 -23.98 2.17
C HIS A 17 -4.78 -24.84 1.05
N GLU A 18 -5.53 -25.81 0.52
CA GLU A 18 -5.09 -26.63 -0.61
C GLU A 18 -4.99 -25.86 -1.91
N LEU A 19 -5.93 -24.94 -2.17
CA LEU A 19 -5.96 -24.17 -3.42
C LEU A 19 -4.99 -22.98 -3.43
N VAL A 20 -4.69 -22.39 -2.27
CA VAL A 20 -3.93 -21.13 -2.20
C VAL A 20 -2.55 -21.32 -1.58
N VAL A 21 -2.43 -22.12 -0.51
CA VAL A 21 -1.20 -22.21 0.29
C VAL A 21 -0.28 -23.34 -0.18
N LEU A 22 -0.82 -24.54 -0.47
CA LEU A 22 0.01 -25.66 -0.92
C LEU A 22 0.73 -25.43 -2.26
N PRO A 23 0.12 -24.81 -3.29
CA PRO A 23 0.80 -24.59 -4.56
C PRO A 23 1.97 -23.61 -4.46
N THR A 24 1.93 -22.70 -3.47
CA THR A 24 2.96 -21.68 -3.26
C THR A 24 4.05 -22.12 -2.28
N VAL A 25 3.71 -22.86 -1.22
CA VAL A 25 4.63 -23.17 -0.12
C VAL A 25 5.18 -24.60 -0.17
N ALA A 26 4.38 -25.57 -0.65
CA ALA A 26 4.77 -26.98 -0.68
C ALA A 26 4.10 -27.72 -1.86
N PRO A 27 4.50 -27.41 -3.12
CA PRO A 27 3.79 -27.89 -4.32
C PRO A 27 3.81 -29.41 -4.50
N HIS A 28 4.76 -30.11 -3.86
CA HIS A 28 4.82 -31.59 -3.89
C HIS A 28 3.80 -32.27 -2.97
N LEU A 29 3.12 -31.51 -2.10
CA LEU A 29 2.02 -31.96 -1.26
C LEU A 29 0.65 -31.56 -1.82
N ALA A 30 0.61 -30.67 -2.83
CA ALA A 30 -0.62 -30.33 -3.52
C ALA A 30 -1.07 -31.54 -4.34
N GLU A 31 -2.34 -31.92 -4.23
CA GLU A 31 -2.86 -33.04 -4.99
C GLU A 31 -2.81 -32.75 -6.51
N PRO A 32 -2.51 -33.76 -7.36
CA PRO A 32 -2.25 -33.55 -8.80
C PRO A 32 -3.37 -32.86 -9.58
N TYR A 33 -4.61 -32.93 -9.07
CA TYR A 33 -5.80 -32.37 -9.68
C TYR A 33 -5.98 -30.86 -9.49
N HIS A 34 -5.09 -30.18 -8.76
CA HIS A 34 -5.15 -28.73 -8.55
C HIS A 34 -4.17 -27.91 -9.37
N VAL A 35 -3.29 -28.56 -10.14
CA VAL A 35 -2.32 -27.85 -10.99
C VAL A 35 -2.94 -27.57 -12.37
N PRO A 36 -3.17 -26.29 -12.74
CA PRO A 36 -3.73 -25.97 -14.05
C PRO A 36 -2.81 -26.49 -15.17
N GLY A 37 -3.38 -27.24 -16.12
CA GLY A 37 -2.68 -27.75 -17.30
C GLY A 37 -2.33 -29.24 -17.28
N THR A 38 -2.61 -29.96 -16.19
CA THR A 38 -2.50 -31.43 -16.17
C THR A 38 -3.75 -32.09 -16.79
N PRO A 39 -3.64 -33.31 -17.37
CA PRO A 39 -4.79 -34.06 -17.86
C PRO A 39 -5.84 -34.31 -16.76
N ASP A 40 -5.37 -34.53 -15.53
CA ASP A 40 -6.21 -34.80 -14.38
C ASP A 40 -7.03 -33.57 -13.94
N PHE A 41 -6.45 -32.36 -14.03
CA PHE A 41 -7.17 -31.10 -13.79
C PHE A 41 -8.33 -30.92 -14.80
N GLN A 42 -8.11 -31.26 -16.07
CA GLN A 42 -9.15 -31.18 -17.10
C GLN A 42 -10.25 -32.22 -16.87
N ALA A 43 -9.89 -33.44 -16.48
CA ALA A 43 -10.85 -34.49 -16.14
C ALA A 43 -11.73 -34.10 -14.93
N ALA A 44 -11.13 -33.51 -13.89
CA ALA A 44 -11.85 -33.03 -12.72
C ALA A 44 -12.80 -31.86 -13.05
N GLN A 45 -12.36 -30.90 -13.89
CA GLN A 45 -13.25 -29.83 -14.38
C GLN A 45 -14.42 -30.37 -15.21
N ALA A 46 -14.17 -31.36 -16.08
CA ALA A 46 -15.20 -31.97 -16.89
C ALA A 46 -16.24 -32.72 -16.02
N GLU A 47 -15.80 -33.41 -14.97
CA GLU A 47 -16.69 -34.09 -14.04
C GLU A 47 -17.54 -33.10 -13.23
N LEU A 48 -16.94 -32.01 -12.75
CA LEU A 48 -17.68 -30.95 -12.06
C LEU A 48 -18.75 -30.31 -12.97
N ALA A 49 -18.41 -30.09 -14.25
CA ALA A 49 -19.35 -29.57 -15.24
C ALA A 49 -20.53 -30.53 -15.49
N ARG A 50 -20.31 -31.85 -15.43
CA ARG A 50 -21.38 -32.86 -15.52
C ARG A 50 -22.27 -32.88 -14.28
N GLN A 51 -21.70 -32.68 -13.10
CA GLN A 51 -22.46 -32.63 -11.84
C GLN A 51 -23.29 -31.35 -11.72
N SER A 52 -22.88 -30.26 -12.38
CA SER A 52 -23.66 -29.01 -12.47
C SER A 52 -24.76 -29.01 -13.55
N GLY A 53 -25.24 -30.18 -13.97
CA GLY A 53 -26.32 -30.33 -14.96
C GLY A 53 -27.68 -29.72 -14.52
N PRO A 54 -28.54 -29.33 -15.48
CA PRO A 54 -29.60 -28.35 -15.26
C PRO A 54 -30.88 -29.00 -14.71
N ASP A 55 -31.12 -28.85 -13.42
CA ASP A 55 -32.41 -29.18 -12.79
C ASP A 55 -33.33 -27.95 -12.78
N LEU A 56 -33.58 -27.38 -13.97
CA LEU A 56 -34.61 -26.35 -14.17
C LEU A 56 -35.78 -26.95 -14.97
N PRO A 57 -37.03 -26.81 -14.48
CA PRO A 57 -38.21 -27.40 -15.11
C PRO A 57 -38.46 -26.81 -16.50
N ALA A 58 -38.83 -27.70 -17.42
CA ALA A 58 -39.06 -27.42 -18.84
C ALA A 58 -40.01 -26.23 -19.08
N PRO A 59 -39.63 -25.23 -19.90
CA PRO A 59 -40.56 -24.24 -20.41
C PRO A 59 -41.43 -24.87 -21.51
N SER A 60 -42.73 -24.77 -21.34
CA SER A 60 -43.77 -25.15 -22.30
C SER A 60 -43.54 -24.55 -23.69
N GLU A 61 -43.69 -25.39 -24.73
CA GLU A 61 -43.61 -25.07 -26.16
C GLU A 61 -44.39 -23.80 -26.54
N PRO A 62 -43.75 -22.83 -27.23
CA PRO A 62 -44.47 -21.81 -27.98
C PRO A 62 -44.82 -22.30 -29.40
N ALA A 63 -46.05 -21.99 -29.80
CA ALA A 63 -46.66 -22.27 -31.10
C ALA A 63 -45.88 -21.69 -32.31
N PRO A 64 -46.05 -22.26 -33.52
CA PRO A 64 -45.30 -21.86 -34.72
C PRO A 64 -45.64 -20.44 -35.17
N VAL A 65 -44.63 -19.56 -35.13
CA VAL A 65 -44.71 -18.20 -35.67
C VAL A 65 -44.40 -18.25 -37.17
N VAL A 66 -45.38 -17.82 -37.97
CA VAL A 66 -45.28 -17.62 -39.42
C VAL A 66 -44.36 -16.41 -39.69
N LEU A 67 -43.26 -16.65 -40.41
CA LEU A 67 -42.35 -15.61 -40.91
C LEU A 67 -42.95 -14.94 -42.17
N PRO A 68 -43.00 -13.60 -42.26
CA PRO A 68 -43.22 -12.93 -43.53
C PRO A 68 -41.87 -12.79 -44.26
N ALA A 69 -41.86 -13.22 -45.52
CA ALA A 69 -40.77 -12.97 -46.45
C ALA A 69 -40.64 -11.46 -46.70
N LEU A 70 -39.44 -10.93 -46.45
CA LEU A 70 -39.09 -9.55 -46.79
C LEU A 70 -37.89 -9.57 -47.74
N GLU A 71 -38.25 -9.42 -49.00
CA GLU A 71 -37.41 -9.13 -50.14
C GLU A 71 -36.98 -7.66 -50.05
N SER A 72 -35.68 -7.39 -49.90
CA SER A 72 -35.14 -6.05 -50.11
C SER A 72 -33.63 -6.12 -50.39
N SER A 73 -33.33 -6.11 -51.68
CA SER A 73 -32.00 -5.94 -52.26
C SER A 73 -31.46 -4.54 -51.93
N GLN A 74 -30.46 -4.45 -51.03
CA GLN A 74 -29.63 -3.24 -50.91
C GLN A 74 -28.30 -3.44 -51.66
N PRO A 75 -27.81 -2.40 -52.36
CA PRO A 75 -26.53 -2.43 -53.04
C PRO A 75 -25.39 -2.45 -52.02
N ASN A 76 -24.44 -3.34 -52.28
CA ASN A 76 -23.23 -3.60 -51.52
C ASN A 76 -22.31 -2.36 -51.56
N GLU A 77 -22.55 -1.37 -50.71
CA GLU A 77 -21.57 -0.32 -50.39
C GLU A 77 -20.44 -0.98 -49.59
N GLY A 78 -19.25 -1.05 -50.18
CA GLY A 78 -18.08 -1.63 -49.54
C GLY A 78 -17.79 -0.99 -48.18
N PRO A 79 -17.14 -1.74 -47.26
CA PRO A 79 -16.88 -1.29 -45.91
C PRO A 79 -16.19 0.09 -45.95
N PRO A 80 -16.75 1.13 -45.31
CA PRO A 80 -16.14 2.44 -45.29
C PRO A 80 -14.75 2.30 -44.65
N THR A 81 -13.71 2.58 -45.44
CA THR A 81 -12.34 2.68 -44.94
C THR A 81 -12.32 3.71 -43.81
N PRO A 82 -11.91 3.32 -42.58
CA PRO A 82 -11.86 4.24 -41.45
C PRO A 82 -10.85 5.34 -41.76
N ASP A 83 -11.31 6.58 -41.73
CA ASP A 83 -10.48 7.77 -41.94
C ASP A 83 -9.45 7.85 -40.78
N PRO A 84 -8.14 7.69 -41.07
CA PRO A 84 -7.10 7.64 -40.05
C PRO A 84 -6.92 8.98 -39.30
N SER A 85 -7.60 10.05 -39.73
CA SER A 85 -7.57 11.35 -39.06
C SER A 85 -8.50 11.47 -37.84
N SER A 86 -9.33 10.45 -37.55
CA SER A 86 -10.37 10.54 -36.51
C SER A 86 -9.98 9.97 -35.13
N GLU A 87 -8.88 9.22 -35.03
CA GLU A 87 -8.50 8.50 -33.81
C GLU A 87 -7.90 9.39 -32.71
N ASP A 88 -7.25 10.52 -33.05
CA ASP A 88 -6.52 11.36 -32.10
C ASP A 88 -7.39 12.37 -31.31
N HIS A 89 -8.66 12.56 -31.67
CA HIS A 89 -9.45 13.63 -31.02
C HIS A 89 -9.84 13.31 -29.57
N TRP A 90 -9.80 12.04 -29.16
CA TRP A 90 -10.27 11.61 -27.84
C TRP A 90 -9.35 12.03 -26.69
N GLU A 91 -8.07 12.29 -26.96
CA GLU A 91 -7.14 12.78 -25.93
C GLU A 91 -7.53 14.16 -25.41
N ASN A 92 -8.26 14.94 -26.22
CA ASN A 92 -8.77 16.25 -25.83
C ASN A 92 -10.19 16.19 -25.23
N HIS A 93 -10.74 15.00 -24.98
CA HIS A 93 -12.07 14.89 -24.37
C HIS A 93 -12.04 15.42 -22.93
N GLU A 94 -12.95 16.36 -22.66
CA GLU A 94 -13.06 17.06 -21.39
C GLU A 94 -14.17 16.46 -20.53
N PHE A 95 -13.90 16.28 -19.24
CA PHE A 95 -14.83 15.70 -18.28
C PHE A 95 -15.08 16.67 -17.12
N PHE A 96 -16.31 16.73 -16.66
CA PHE A 96 -16.71 17.26 -15.35
C PHE A 96 -16.48 16.19 -14.28
N VAL A 97 -15.73 16.54 -13.25
CA VAL A 97 -15.38 15.61 -12.18
C VAL A 97 -16.12 15.99 -10.89
N LEU A 98 -17.00 15.12 -10.44
CA LEU A 98 -17.62 15.19 -9.11
C LEU A 98 -16.73 14.45 -8.11
N VAL A 99 -16.19 15.15 -7.14
CA VAL A 99 -15.29 14.61 -6.12
C VAL A 99 -16.04 14.44 -4.81
N ILE A 100 -16.17 13.19 -4.38
CA ILE A 100 -16.79 12.77 -3.13
C ILE A 100 -15.69 12.40 -2.14
N LEU A 101 -15.70 13.02 -0.96
CA LEU A 101 -14.88 12.65 0.16
C LEU A 101 -15.73 11.87 1.16
N GLU A 102 -15.22 10.73 1.62
CA GLU A 102 -15.84 9.91 2.65
C GLU A 102 -14.92 9.87 3.87
N TRP A 103 -15.49 10.06 5.07
CA TRP A 103 -14.77 9.85 6.31
C TRP A 103 -15.68 9.32 7.40
N THR A 104 -15.08 8.83 8.48
CA THR A 104 -15.83 8.32 9.62
C THR A 104 -15.69 9.29 10.79
N GLU A 105 -16.80 9.91 11.19
CA GLU A 105 -16.86 10.76 12.36
C GLU A 105 -17.41 9.98 13.56
N ARG A 106 -16.84 10.22 14.74
CA ARG A 106 -17.35 9.64 16.00
C ARG A 106 -18.45 10.54 16.55
N VAL A 107 -19.70 10.12 16.42
CA VAL A 107 -20.85 10.88 16.90
C VAL A 107 -21.36 10.30 18.22
N LYS A 108 -21.62 11.16 19.21
CA LYS A 108 -22.26 10.76 20.47
C LYS A 108 -23.76 10.57 20.23
N ALA A 109 -24.24 9.35 20.42
CA ALA A 109 -25.67 9.00 20.39
C ALA A 109 -26.07 8.51 21.79
N GLY A 110 -26.52 9.43 22.65
CA GLY A 110 -26.78 9.15 24.06
C GLY A 110 -25.49 8.86 24.83
N ARG A 111 -25.43 7.72 25.54
CA ARG A 111 -24.25 7.27 26.31
C ARG A 111 -23.20 6.53 25.46
N SER A 112 -23.46 6.26 24.18
CA SER A 112 -22.58 5.49 23.30
C SER A 112 -21.97 6.39 22.21
N VAL A 113 -20.69 6.17 21.90
CA VAL A 113 -20.02 6.77 20.73
C VAL A 113 -20.09 5.77 19.59
N ARG A 114 -20.72 6.15 18.48
CA ARG A 114 -20.82 5.30 17.28
C ARG A 114 -20.10 5.96 16.10
N PRO A 115 -19.40 5.19 15.25
CA PRO A 115 -18.89 5.69 13.99
C PRO A 115 -20.05 6.01 13.06
N LYS A 116 -20.04 7.20 12.46
CA LYS A 116 -20.98 7.65 11.43
C LYS A 116 -20.17 7.95 10.18
N LYS A 117 -20.54 7.32 9.06
CA LYS A 117 -19.99 7.67 7.75
C LYS A 117 -20.55 9.02 7.32
N VAL A 118 -19.66 9.97 7.05
CA VAL A 118 -19.98 11.31 6.55
C VAL A 118 -19.42 11.42 5.14
N MET A 119 -20.16 12.11 4.27
CA MET A 119 -19.81 12.29 2.86
C MET A 119 -19.96 13.76 2.49
N GLU A 120 -18.99 14.30 1.76
CA GLU A 120 -19.05 15.65 1.17
C GLU A 120 -18.70 15.58 -0.31
N SER A 121 -19.47 16.26 -1.15
CA SER A 121 -19.30 16.22 -2.61
C SER A 121 -19.13 17.62 -3.18
N LYS A 122 -18.12 17.83 -4.04
CA LYS A 122 -17.91 19.06 -4.80
C LYS A 122 -17.49 18.75 -6.23
N ASN A 123 -17.91 19.59 -7.17
CA ASN A 123 -17.43 19.52 -8.54
C ASN A 123 -16.07 20.23 -8.64
N THR A 124 -15.21 19.76 -9.55
CA THR A 124 -14.02 20.52 -9.95
C THR A 124 -14.46 21.85 -10.59
N PRO A 125 -13.73 22.96 -10.33
CA PRO A 125 -14.07 24.26 -10.92
C PRO A 125 -13.86 24.25 -12.45
N ASP A 126 -12.84 23.52 -12.90
CA ASP A 126 -12.47 23.41 -14.31
C ASP A 126 -12.83 22.03 -14.88
N VAL A 127 -12.98 21.99 -16.21
CA VAL A 127 -13.05 20.76 -16.98
C VAL A 127 -11.69 20.05 -16.98
N VAL A 128 -11.70 18.74 -16.83
CA VAL A 128 -10.50 17.93 -16.64
C VAL A 128 -10.31 16.99 -17.82
N LYS A 129 -9.12 17.01 -18.44
CA LYS A 129 -8.71 16.08 -19.49
C LYS A 129 -8.20 14.77 -18.88
N ILE A 130 -9.12 13.95 -18.35
CA ILE A 130 -8.77 12.74 -17.57
C ILE A 130 -7.85 11.79 -18.34
N LEU A 131 -8.04 11.67 -19.66
CA LEU A 131 -7.30 10.71 -20.49
C LEU A 131 -5.82 11.06 -20.69
N THR A 132 -5.43 12.33 -20.50
CA THR A 132 -4.05 12.80 -20.66
C THR A 132 -3.28 12.88 -19.34
N LEU A 133 -3.99 12.97 -18.21
CA LEU A 133 -3.38 13.10 -16.90
C LEU A 133 -2.75 11.80 -16.40
N THR A 134 -1.61 11.92 -15.72
CA THR A 134 -1.09 10.85 -14.88
C THR A 134 -1.98 10.68 -13.64
N ARG A 135 -1.89 9.52 -12.97
CA ARG A 135 -2.67 9.25 -11.76
C ARG A 135 -2.40 10.31 -10.68
N ALA A 136 -1.12 10.63 -10.45
CA ALA A 136 -0.73 11.63 -9.46
C ALA A 136 -1.27 13.03 -9.80
N GLN A 137 -1.24 13.44 -11.07
CA GLN A 137 -1.81 14.70 -11.53
C GLN A 137 -3.33 14.72 -11.35
N PHE A 138 -4.01 13.63 -11.69
CA PHE A 138 -5.45 13.51 -11.53
C PHE A 138 -5.88 13.59 -10.06
N VAL A 139 -5.20 12.87 -9.16
CA VAL A 139 -5.47 12.94 -7.70
C VAL A 139 -5.30 14.38 -7.20
N THR A 140 -4.21 15.05 -7.58
CA THR A 140 -3.94 16.43 -7.19
C THR A 140 -5.04 17.38 -7.70
N ALA A 141 -5.45 17.23 -8.97
CA ALA A 141 -6.52 18.01 -9.57
C ALA A 141 -7.88 17.75 -8.90
N ALA A 142 -8.23 16.49 -8.63
CA ALA A 142 -9.48 16.14 -7.97
C ALA A 142 -9.54 16.67 -6.53
N LEU A 143 -8.48 16.49 -5.73
CA LEU A 143 -8.42 17.00 -4.36
C LEU A 143 -8.41 18.53 -4.28
N SER A 144 -8.03 19.22 -5.35
CA SER A 144 -8.09 20.68 -5.42
C SER A 144 -9.51 21.24 -5.29
N ALA A 145 -10.54 20.47 -5.70
CA ALA A 145 -11.94 20.84 -5.53
C ALA A 145 -12.34 21.06 -4.06
N HIS A 146 -11.62 20.42 -3.13
CA HIS A 146 -11.80 20.57 -1.68
C HIS A 146 -10.68 21.36 -1.00
N GLY A 147 -9.72 21.92 -1.75
CA GLY A 147 -8.55 22.60 -1.18
C GLY A 147 -7.56 21.67 -0.47
N LEU A 148 -7.57 20.37 -0.79
CA LEU A 148 -6.76 19.34 -0.14
C LEU A 148 -5.50 18.94 -0.91
N GLN A 149 -5.24 19.52 -2.08
CA GLN A 149 -4.11 19.20 -2.95
C GLN A 149 -2.74 19.40 -2.29
N ASN A 150 -2.63 20.33 -1.33
CA ASN A 150 -1.39 20.56 -0.58
C ASN A 150 -1.28 19.68 0.69
N ALA A 151 -2.42 19.11 1.11
CA ALA A 151 -2.53 18.29 2.31
C ALA A 151 -2.22 16.82 2.05
N TYR A 152 -2.32 16.36 0.80
CA TYR A 152 -2.03 14.99 0.40
C TYR A 152 -1.07 15.01 -0.79
N ILE A 153 0.07 14.32 -0.67
CA ILE A 153 1.05 14.24 -1.76
C ILE A 153 0.94 12.83 -2.37
N PRO A 154 0.42 12.70 -3.60
CA PRO A 154 0.49 11.43 -4.29
C PRO A 154 1.95 11.11 -4.62
N GLY A 155 2.40 9.90 -4.27
CA GLY A 155 3.71 9.43 -4.68
C GLY A 155 3.76 9.11 -6.18
N PRO A 156 4.98 8.99 -6.75
CA PRO A 156 5.16 8.78 -8.18
C PRO A 156 4.59 7.44 -8.66
N THR A 157 4.69 6.38 -7.84
CA THR A 157 4.23 5.02 -8.17
C THR A 157 3.02 4.58 -7.34
N SER A 158 2.86 5.14 -6.14
CA SER A 158 1.79 4.79 -5.20
C SER A 158 1.14 6.06 -4.69
N GLY A 159 -0.17 6.05 -4.53
CA GLY A 159 -0.91 7.21 -4.03
C GLY A 159 -2.22 6.79 -3.37
N PRO A 160 -3.03 7.75 -2.94
CA PRO A 160 -4.28 7.44 -2.28
C PRO A 160 -5.20 6.64 -3.20
N GLY A 161 -5.75 5.55 -2.67
CA GLY A 161 -6.75 4.75 -3.38
C GLY A 161 -8.01 5.58 -3.66
N MET A 162 -8.56 5.44 -4.85
CA MET A 162 -9.76 6.17 -5.28
C MET A 162 -10.73 5.26 -6.03
N GLN A 163 -12.03 5.44 -5.82
CA GLN A 163 -13.06 4.72 -6.57
C GLN A 163 -13.61 5.62 -7.68
N ILE A 164 -13.66 5.13 -8.91
CA ILE A 164 -14.08 5.94 -10.07
C ILE A 164 -15.34 5.34 -10.69
N SER A 165 -16.37 6.15 -10.83
CA SER A 165 -17.66 5.74 -11.38
C SER A 165 -18.15 6.73 -12.43
N TRP A 166 -18.89 6.23 -13.42
CA TRP A 166 -19.50 7.02 -14.48
C TRP A 166 -20.80 6.36 -14.95
N THR A 167 -21.61 7.06 -15.72
CA THR A 167 -22.89 6.53 -16.20
C THR A 167 -22.68 5.38 -17.19
N GLY A 168 -23.34 4.24 -16.92
CA GLY A 168 -23.26 3.05 -17.77
C GLY A 168 -22.09 2.13 -17.47
N ILE A 169 -21.43 2.28 -16.31
CA ILE A 169 -20.47 1.29 -15.82
C ILE A 169 -21.18 -0.04 -15.50
N PRO A 170 -20.63 -1.20 -15.93
CA PRO A 170 -21.19 -2.50 -15.59
C PRO A 170 -21.17 -2.70 -14.07
N GLY A 171 -22.31 -3.11 -13.49
CA GLY A 171 -22.45 -3.28 -12.03
C GLY A 171 -22.80 -2.00 -11.25
N GLY A 172 -22.95 -0.86 -11.93
CA GLY A 172 -23.37 0.40 -11.31
C GLY A 172 -22.36 0.94 -10.29
N LYS A 173 -22.83 1.76 -9.34
CA LYS A 173 -21.96 2.42 -8.34
C LYS A 173 -21.22 1.43 -7.44
N SER A 174 -21.83 0.30 -7.11
CA SER A 174 -21.23 -0.73 -6.25
C SER A 174 -20.11 -1.51 -6.96
N GLY A 175 -20.16 -1.60 -8.29
CA GLY A 175 -19.15 -2.27 -9.10
C GLY A 175 -18.03 -1.35 -9.61
N ALA A 176 -17.96 -0.11 -9.11
CA ALA A 176 -17.00 0.86 -9.60
C ALA A 176 -15.55 0.46 -9.22
N PRO A 177 -14.60 0.51 -10.17
CA PRO A 177 -13.21 0.10 -9.95
C PRO A 177 -12.55 0.99 -8.90
N VAL A 178 -11.74 0.34 -8.06
CA VAL A 178 -10.87 0.99 -7.08
C VAL A 178 -9.47 1.04 -7.68
N VAL A 179 -8.97 2.24 -7.92
CA VAL A 179 -7.64 2.49 -8.48
C VAL A 179 -6.66 2.66 -7.33
N GLN A 180 -5.68 1.76 -7.22
CA GLN A 180 -4.63 1.85 -6.19
C GLN A 180 -3.28 2.25 -6.79
N ASP A 181 -2.99 1.77 -8.00
CA ASP A 181 -1.71 1.98 -8.68
C ASP A 181 -1.88 2.58 -10.10
N ASP A 182 -0.75 2.79 -10.78
CA ASP A 182 -0.75 3.33 -12.15
C ASP A 182 -1.28 2.33 -13.19
N ALA A 183 -1.21 1.02 -12.92
CA ALA A 183 -1.71 -0.01 -13.82
C ALA A 183 -3.25 0.00 -13.84
N ASP A 184 -3.88 0.06 -12.67
CA ASP A 184 -5.32 0.25 -12.48
C ASP A 184 -5.80 1.55 -13.13
N TRP A 185 -5.00 2.62 -13.01
CA TRP A 185 -5.30 3.90 -13.64
C TRP A 185 -5.31 3.79 -15.16
N ASN A 186 -4.31 3.13 -15.74
CA ASN A 186 -4.25 2.90 -17.18
C ASN A 186 -5.41 2.04 -17.67
N MET A 187 -5.78 0.99 -16.93
CA MET A 187 -6.97 0.19 -17.22
C MET A 187 -8.26 1.04 -17.19
N THR A 188 -8.39 1.89 -16.18
CA THR A 188 -9.55 2.78 -16.04
C THR A 188 -9.62 3.79 -17.19
N LYS A 189 -8.50 4.34 -17.66
CA LYS A 189 -8.46 5.19 -18.85
C LYS A 189 -8.93 4.47 -20.11
N ILE A 190 -8.53 3.21 -20.30
CA ILE A 190 -8.98 2.39 -21.44
C ILE A 190 -10.50 2.21 -21.39
N GLN A 191 -11.04 1.84 -20.22
CA GLN A 191 -12.48 1.67 -20.05
C GLN A 191 -13.25 2.97 -20.27
N LEU A 192 -12.75 4.09 -19.74
CA LEU A 192 -13.36 5.40 -19.90
C LEU A 192 -13.35 5.84 -21.37
N ARG A 193 -12.25 5.62 -22.09
CA ARG A 193 -12.10 5.90 -23.52
C ARG A 193 -13.12 5.10 -24.35
N GLU A 194 -13.22 3.80 -24.10
CA GLU A 194 -14.17 2.94 -24.80
C GLU A 194 -15.62 3.33 -24.50
N GLN A 195 -15.92 3.73 -23.26
CA GLN A 195 -17.25 4.23 -22.92
C GLN A 195 -17.56 5.59 -23.59
N ALA A 196 -16.59 6.51 -23.65
CA ALA A 196 -16.75 7.79 -24.34
C ALA A 196 -17.03 7.57 -25.84
N ARG A 197 -16.34 6.62 -26.47
CA ARG A 197 -16.58 6.18 -27.86
C ARG A 197 -18.00 5.63 -28.04
N ARG A 198 -18.42 4.68 -27.20
CA ARG A 198 -19.76 4.06 -27.28
C ARG A 198 -20.90 5.05 -27.11
N THR A 199 -20.73 6.01 -26.20
CA THR A 199 -21.75 7.03 -25.90
C THR A 199 -21.72 8.22 -26.87
N ARG A 200 -20.85 8.20 -27.88
CA ARG A 200 -20.67 9.28 -28.87
C ARG A 200 -20.40 10.63 -28.19
N GLY A 201 -19.53 10.64 -27.18
CA GLY A 201 -19.15 11.86 -26.46
C GLY A 201 -20.19 12.40 -25.47
N LYS A 202 -21.25 11.65 -25.15
CA LYS A 202 -22.23 12.05 -24.11
C LYS A 202 -21.72 11.83 -22.68
N LEU A 203 -20.64 11.07 -22.52
CA LEU A 203 -20.05 10.78 -21.21
C LEU A 203 -19.17 11.93 -20.74
N ASN A 204 -19.79 12.94 -20.13
CA ASN A 204 -19.07 14.12 -19.66
C ASN A 204 -18.90 14.16 -18.15
N ASN A 205 -19.58 13.30 -17.39
CA ASN A 205 -19.56 13.33 -15.93
C ASN A 205 -18.87 12.08 -15.37
N VAL A 206 -17.82 12.30 -14.58
CA VAL A 206 -17.09 11.26 -13.83
C VAL A 206 -17.18 11.57 -12.35
N CYS A 207 -17.47 10.56 -11.54
CA CYS A 207 -17.56 10.67 -10.09
C CYS A 207 -16.41 9.91 -9.44
N VAL A 208 -15.63 10.59 -8.61
CA VAL A 208 -14.47 10.05 -7.91
C VAL A 208 -14.73 10.08 -6.43
N THR A 209 -14.53 8.97 -5.75
CA THR A 209 -14.70 8.84 -4.31
C THR A 209 -13.36 8.56 -3.63
N PHE A 210 -13.03 9.34 -2.61
CA PHE A 210 -11.85 9.18 -1.77
C PHE A 210 -12.25 8.84 -0.32
N ASP A 211 -11.67 7.81 0.27
CA ASP A 211 -11.79 7.52 1.71
C ASP A 211 -10.67 8.22 2.48
N LEU A 212 -10.99 9.32 3.14
CA LEU A 212 -10.02 10.11 3.90
C LEU A 212 -9.37 9.33 5.05
N ASN A 213 -10.05 8.30 5.59
CA ASN A 213 -9.46 7.47 6.65
C ASN A 213 -8.33 6.60 6.09
N ALA A 214 -8.54 6.03 4.90
CA ALA A 214 -7.54 5.23 4.20
C ALA A 214 -6.38 6.08 3.66
N MET A 215 -6.62 7.38 3.42
CA MET A 215 -5.62 8.31 2.89
C MET A 215 -4.67 8.89 3.92
N GLU A 216 -4.84 8.62 5.23
CA GLU A 216 -4.04 9.23 6.29
C GLU A 216 -2.52 8.99 6.13
N GLY A 217 -2.11 7.89 5.48
CA GLY A 217 -0.72 7.58 5.16
C GLY A 217 -0.08 8.50 4.11
N PHE A 218 -0.88 9.15 3.26
CA PHE A 218 -0.44 10.04 2.18
C PHE A 218 -0.49 11.53 2.57
N LYS A 219 -0.90 11.82 3.81
CA LYS A 219 -1.02 13.18 4.30
C LYS A 219 0.37 13.81 4.41
N ASN A 220 0.51 15.00 3.82
CA ASN A 220 1.70 15.83 3.93
C ASN A 220 1.86 16.28 5.40
N ARG A 221 2.58 15.49 6.18
CA ARG A 221 2.98 15.86 7.53
C ARG A 221 4.07 16.92 7.36
N LYS A 222 3.73 18.20 7.56
CA LYS A 222 4.66 19.34 7.54
C LYS A 222 5.76 19.27 8.62
N ARG A 223 6.01 18.11 9.24
CA ARG A 223 7.02 17.91 10.28
C ARG A 223 7.92 16.73 9.95
N PRO A 224 9.23 16.86 10.25
CA PRO A 224 10.26 15.91 9.87
C PRO A 224 9.92 14.52 10.40
N LEU A 225 10.26 13.52 9.60
CA LEU A 225 10.12 12.09 9.88
C LEU A 225 10.98 11.69 11.09
N SER A 226 10.63 12.13 12.29
CA SER A 226 11.02 11.46 13.51
C SER A 226 10.07 10.27 13.66
N SER A 227 10.61 9.09 13.35
CA SER A 227 9.92 7.81 13.30
C SER A 227 8.92 7.64 14.45
N ALA A 228 7.64 7.45 14.09
CA ALA A 228 6.54 7.26 15.02
C ALA A 228 6.64 5.88 15.69
N GLY A 229 7.47 5.79 16.72
CA GLY A 229 7.49 4.67 17.68
C GLY A 229 7.49 5.14 19.14
N PHE A 230 7.94 6.36 19.43
CA PHE A 230 8.01 6.88 20.79
C PHE A 230 6.94 7.96 21.01
N ARG A 231 5.77 7.50 21.44
CA ARG A 231 4.86 8.35 22.23
C ARG A 231 5.47 8.45 23.62
N ASP A 232 6.40 9.37 23.81
CA ASP A 232 6.75 9.83 25.14
C ASP A 232 6.96 11.35 25.11
N MET A 233 6.71 11.98 26.24
CA MET A 233 6.52 13.43 26.43
C MET A 233 7.69 14.33 25.95
N ASP A 234 8.80 13.76 25.49
CA ASP A 234 10.04 14.46 25.13
C ASP A 234 10.04 15.16 23.76
N GLN A 235 9.03 14.90 22.90
CA GLN A 235 8.98 15.54 21.57
C GLN A 235 8.60 17.03 21.58
N VAL A 236 8.06 17.54 22.69
CA VAL A 236 7.82 18.99 22.83
C VAL A 236 9.15 19.75 22.96
N GLU A 237 10.17 19.12 23.53
CA GLU A 237 11.45 19.75 23.82
C GLU A 237 12.30 19.94 22.54
N LEU A 238 12.32 18.94 21.64
CA LEU A 238 13.03 19.05 20.35
C LEU A 238 12.43 20.12 19.42
N LEU A 239 11.15 20.48 19.59
CA LEU A 239 10.45 21.38 18.69
C LEU A 239 10.91 22.84 18.83
N TYR A 240 11.40 23.22 20.02
CA TYR A 240 11.84 24.59 20.28
C TYR A 240 13.34 24.80 20.07
N GLY A 241 14.13 23.74 19.89
CA GLY A 241 15.56 23.85 19.56
C GLY A 241 16.41 24.62 20.58
N ILE A 242 15.87 24.88 21.77
CA ILE A 242 16.53 25.67 22.83
C ILE A 242 17.28 24.80 23.85
N HIS A 243 17.12 23.48 23.79
CA HIS A 243 17.73 22.57 24.76
C HIS A 243 18.51 21.46 24.07
N VAL A 244 19.76 21.26 24.52
CA VAL A 244 20.59 20.13 24.10
C VAL A 244 20.05 18.89 24.84
N PRO A 245 19.64 17.82 24.13
CA PRO A 245 19.15 16.62 24.78
C PRO A 245 20.14 16.11 25.82
N SER A 246 19.70 15.94 27.06
CA SER A 246 20.57 15.40 28.12
C SER A 246 20.97 13.97 27.75
N VAL A 247 22.25 13.64 27.92
CA VAL A 247 22.80 12.30 27.64
C VAL A 247 22.12 11.24 28.51
N ASP A 248 21.64 11.63 29.68
CA ASP A 248 20.98 10.75 30.65
C ASP A 248 19.58 10.29 30.20
N ASN A 249 18.97 10.96 29.22
CA ASN A 249 17.64 10.60 28.69
C ASN A 249 17.71 9.52 27.61
N PHE A 250 18.91 9.14 27.16
CA PHE A 250 19.08 8.09 26.15
C PHE A 250 19.19 6.72 26.80
N SER A 251 18.54 5.73 26.19
CA SER A 251 18.70 4.34 26.62
C SER A 251 20.16 3.89 26.47
N PRO A 252 20.66 2.96 27.32
CA PRO A 252 22.03 2.45 27.22
C PRO A 252 22.40 1.94 25.82
N ASN A 253 21.43 1.36 25.09
CA ASN A 253 21.60 0.89 23.72
C ASN A 253 21.81 2.04 22.72
N GLN A 254 21.11 3.16 22.88
CA GLN A 254 21.30 4.35 22.03
C GLN A 254 22.65 5.02 22.31
N VAL A 255 23.07 5.06 23.57
CA VAL A 255 24.40 5.55 23.95
C VAL A 255 25.49 4.67 23.34
N ALA A 256 25.33 3.34 23.39
CA ALA A 256 26.26 2.40 22.76
C ALA A 256 26.31 2.58 21.23
N LEU A 257 25.17 2.79 20.57
CA LEU A 257 25.11 3.08 19.14
C LEU A 257 25.80 4.40 18.79
N GLY A 258 25.60 5.43 19.61
CA GLY A 258 26.28 6.73 19.47
C GLY A 258 27.81 6.57 19.50
N ARG A 259 28.32 5.80 20.46
CA ARG A 259 29.76 5.47 20.54
C ARG A 259 30.24 4.70 19.32
N ALA A 260 29.50 3.70 18.86
CA ALA A 260 29.86 2.95 17.65
C ALA A 260 29.91 3.85 16.41
N ILE A 261 29.02 4.83 16.28
CA ILE A 261 29.05 5.82 15.19
C ILE A 261 30.30 6.70 15.29
N GLU A 262 30.69 7.13 16.50
CA GLU A 262 31.92 7.90 16.72
C GLU A 262 33.17 7.08 16.37
N ASP A 263 33.22 5.80 16.75
CA ASP A 263 34.32 4.89 16.42
C ASP A 263 34.43 4.69 14.89
N ILE A 264 33.30 4.50 14.20
CA ILE A 264 33.27 4.40 12.73
C ILE A 264 33.79 5.70 12.11
N LYS A 265 33.34 6.88 12.58
CA LYS A 265 33.81 8.18 12.09
C LYS A 265 35.30 8.40 12.34
N ALA A 266 35.83 7.93 13.47
CA ALA A 266 37.24 8.03 13.81
C ALA A 266 38.12 7.09 12.96
N ALA A 267 37.62 5.88 12.67
CA ALA A 267 38.31 4.89 11.84
C ALA A 267 38.29 5.28 10.35
N TRP A 268 37.20 5.86 9.86
CA TRP A 268 37.02 6.22 8.45
C TRP A 268 37.36 7.69 8.20
N LYS A 269 38.64 8.02 8.27
CA LYS A 269 39.16 9.32 7.79
C LYS A 269 39.22 9.29 6.27
N CYS A 270 38.30 9.99 5.60
CA CYS A 270 38.35 10.09 4.15
C CYS A 270 39.55 10.96 3.70
N GLU A 271 40.57 10.35 3.10
CA GLU A 271 41.77 11.06 2.59
C GLU A 271 41.43 12.17 1.59
N LYS A 272 40.31 12.05 0.85
CA LYS A 272 39.86 13.04 -0.13
C LYS A 272 39.36 14.36 0.48
N HIS A 273 39.15 14.45 1.80
CA HIS A 273 38.63 15.67 2.47
C HIS A 273 39.62 16.34 3.42
N GLY A 274 40.93 16.13 3.21
CA GLY A 274 41.99 16.58 4.12
C GLY A 274 42.14 18.09 4.39
N ARG A 275 41.28 19.00 3.89
CA ARG A 275 41.42 20.46 4.14
C ARG A 275 40.15 21.30 4.26
N LEU A 276 38.95 20.76 4.09
CA LEU A 276 37.71 21.53 4.25
C LEU A 276 37.04 21.11 5.55
N GLY A 277 36.93 22.06 6.49
CA GLY A 277 36.56 21.83 7.89
C GLY A 277 35.40 20.86 8.12
N ALA A 278 35.51 20.10 9.21
CA ALA A 278 34.76 18.89 9.57
C ALA A 278 33.22 18.97 9.51
N ALA A 279 32.61 20.16 9.41
CA ALA A 279 31.17 20.33 9.37
C ALA A 279 30.54 20.20 7.97
N ALA A 280 31.30 20.46 6.88
CA ALA A 280 30.73 20.48 5.52
C ALA A 280 30.88 19.15 4.76
N ALA A 281 31.86 18.31 5.11
CA ALA A 281 32.18 17.09 4.35
C ALA A 281 31.37 15.85 4.78
N ALA A 282 30.82 15.83 6.01
CA ALA A 282 30.19 14.63 6.57
C ALA A 282 28.91 14.20 5.83
N ASN A 283 28.17 15.14 5.23
CA ASN A 283 26.90 14.84 4.56
C ASN A 283 27.03 14.47 3.08
N LEU A 284 28.18 14.70 2.44
CA LEU A 284 28.32 14.46 0.99
C LEU A 284 28.91 13.08 0.65
N CYS A 285 29.66 12.43 1.56
CA CYS A 285 30.36 11.18 1.21
C CYS A 285 29.59 9.89 1.44
N CYS A 286 28.60 9.89 2.33
CA CYS A 286 27.77 8.70 2.56
C CYS A 286 26.59 8.61 1.57
N ALA A 287 26.40 9.61 0.72
CA ALA A 287 25.18 9.76 -0.08
C ALA A 287 25.22 9.14 -1.49
N ASN A 288 26.35 8.59 -1.96
CA ASN A 288 26.41 8.12 -3.35
C ASN A 288 27.21 6.83 -3.56
N THR A 289 26.55 5.68 -3.39
CA THR A 289 26.98 4.38 -3.95
C THR A 289 26.03 3.86 -5.04
N ASN A 290 25.06 4.67 -5.49
CA ASN A 290 24.12 4.29 -6.55
C ASN A 290 24.39 4.98 -7.89
N SER A 291 25.60 5.53 -8.11
CA SER A 291 26.01 5.91 -9.46
C SER A 291 26.24 4.64 -10.30
N PRO A 292 25.66 4.55 -11.50
CA PRO A 292 25.92 3.43 -12.40
C PRO A 292 27.41 3.46 -12.79
N MET A 293 28.06 2.31 -12.70
CA MET A 293 29.42 2.13 -13.21
C MET A 293 29.43 2.42 -14.71
N ASP A 294 30.02 3.54 -15.10
CA ASP A 294 30.54 3.69 -16.46
C ASP A 294 31.82 2.84 -16.54
N ASP A 295 31.71 1.80 -17.36
CA ASP A 295 32.72 0.79 -17.63
C ASP A 295 33.76 1.38 -18.60
N THR A 296 34.70 2.18 -18.07
CA THR A 296 35.91 2.56 -18.82
C THR A 296 37.12 1.91 -18.17
N GLY A 297 37.59 0.84 -18.82
CA GLY A 297 38.74 0.05 -18.44
C GLY A 297 39.98 0.89 -18.15
N SER A 298 40.41 0.82 -16.89
CA SER A 298 41.74 1.18 -16.42
C SER A 298 42.12 0.10 -15.41
N GLU A 299 42.97 -0.84 -15.83
CA GLU A 299 43.54 -1.88 -14.99
C GLU A 299 44.54 -1.26 -13.99
N ASP A 300 44.02 -0.60 -12.96
CA ASP A 300 44.81 -0.32 -11.76
C ASP A 300 44.57 -1.43 -10.74
N THR A 301 45.65 -2.18 -10.52
CA THR A 301 45.76 -3.35 -9.67
C THR A 301 45.33 -3.02 -8.23
N TRP A 302 44.14 -3.48 -7.83
CA TRP A 302 43.72 -3.48 -6.44
C TRP A 302 44.46 -4.57 -5.68
N LEU A 303 45.39 -4.18 -4.80
CA LEU A 303 45.89 -5.08 -3.77
C LEU A 303 44.84 -5.21 -2.65
N PRO A 304 44.41 -6.42 -2.28
CA PRO A 304 43.51 -6.60 -1.14
C PRO A 304 44.22 -6.25 0.17
N PRO A 305 43.54 -5.61 1.14
CA PRO A 305 44.08 -5.48 2.48
C PRO A 305 44.26 -6.87 3.11
N SER A 306 45.35 -7.00 3.83
CA SER A 306 45.78 -8.17 4.59
C SER A 306 44.65 -8.80 5.41
N ARG A 307 44.56 -10.13 5.29
CA ARG A 307 43.68 -11.01 6.06
C ARG A 307 43.79 -10.71 7.56
N PHE A 308 42.69 -10.28 8.18
CA PHE A 308 42.49 -10.42 9.61
C PHE A 308 42.20 -11.90 9.88
N THR A 309 43.19 -12.62 10.41
CA THR A 309 42.96 -13.93 11.04
C THR A 309 42.55 -13.69 12.50
N PRO A 310 41.40 -14.19 12.97
CA PRO A 310 41.14 -14.23 14.41
C PRO A 310 42.00 -15.34 15.04
N GLU A 311 42.82 -14.99 16.02
CA GLU A 311 43.47 -15.99 16.88
C GLU A 311 42.43 -16.71 17.75
N PRO A 312 42.58 -18.02 18.00
CA PRO A 312 41.77 -18.75 18.95
C PRO A 312 42.34 -18.55 20.37
N ILE A 313 41.69 -17.71 21.18
CA ILE A 313 41.99 -17.66 22.61
C ILE A 313 41.29 -18.85 23.28
N PHE A 314 42.14 -19.69 23.88
CA PHE A 314 41.86 -20.83 24.72
C PHE A 314 40.74 -20.58 25.73
N LEU A 315 39.76 -21.49 25.73
CA LEU A 315 38.94 -21.81 26.89
C LEU A 315 39.80 -22.68 27.82
N ASP A 316 40.17 -22.16 28.99
CA ASP A 316 40.40 -23.01 30.14
C ASP A 316 40.05 -22.31 31.47
N LEU A 317 39.41 -23.09 32.31
CA LEU A 317 38.77 -22.76 33.58
C LEU A 317 39.75 -22.25 34.64
N LEU A 318 39.29 -21.30 35.48
CA LEU A 318 39.59 -21.33 36.92
C LEU A 318 38.52 -20.60 37.74
N PHE A 319 37.85 -21.41 38.56
CA PHE A 319 37.06 -21.02 39.72
C PHE A 319 37.83 -20.04 40.62
N SER A 320 37.21 -18.93 40.99
CA SER A 320 37.38 -18.38 42.34
C SER A 320 36.16 -17.59 42.79
N ARG A 321 35.69 -18.03 43.97
CA ARG A 321 34.63 -17.49 44.81
C ARG A 321 34.72 -15.97 44.99
N ILE A 322 33.59 -15.27 44.81
CA ILE A 322 33.20 -14.19 45.71
C ILE A 322 31.73 -14.39 46.07
N THR A 323 31.50 -14.65 47.35
CA THR A 323 30.21 -14.67 48.03
C THR A 323 29.87 -13.26 48.52
N CYS A 324 28.70 -12.73 48.16
CA CYS A 324 27.99 -11.68 48.91
C CYS A 324 26.52 -12.13 48.97
N SER A 325 26.12 -12.86 50.01
CA SER A 325 25.53 -12.33 51.26
C SER A 325 24.19 -11.63 51.03
N THR A 326 23.14 -12.43 51.11
CA THR A 326 21.76 -12.08 51.43
C THR A 326 21.63 -11.57 52.87
N HIS A 327 20.89 -10.47 53.08
CA HIS A 327 20.09 -10.31 54.28
C HIS A 327 18.75 -9.60 53.95
N PRO A 328 17.62 -10.06 54.54
CA PRO A 328 16.30 -9.48 54.37
C PRO A 328 16.00 -8.46 55.48
N GLY A 329 15.12 -7.49 55.19
CA GLY A 329 14.68 -6.48 56.16
C GLY A 329 13.29 -5.95 55.84
N THR A 330 12.29 -6.70 56.29
CA THR A 330 10.85 -6.40 56.26
C THR A 330 10.48 -5.52 57.46
N GLN A 331 9.86 -4.34 57.24
CA GLN A 331 8.89 -3.63 58.12
C GLN A 331 8.10 -2.69 57.17
N ALA A 332 6.77 -2.74 56.96
CA ALA A 332 5.59 -2.80 57.83
C ALA A 332 5.38 -1.52 58.67
N LEU A 333 4.60 -0.57 58.12
CA LEU A 333 3.85 0.54 58.75
C LEU A 333 2.80 0.96 57.69
N GLU A 334 1.53 0.53 57.75
CA GLU A 334 0.40 1.00 58.59
C GLU A 334 0.04 2.50 58.45
N SER A 335 -1.24 2.71 58.07
CA SER A 335 -2.13 3.89 58.19
C SER A 335 -1.62 5.22 57.59
N GLU A 336 -2.41 5.99 56.84
CA GLU A 336 -3.67 6.61 57.24
C GLU A 336 -4.38 7.11 55.96
N PHE A 337 -5.65 6.76 55.78
CA PHE A 337 -6.49 7.26 54.70
C PHE A 337 -7.61 8.05 55.37
N ASP A 338 -7.48 9.37 55.39
CA ASP A 338 -8.50 10.25 55.96
C ASP A 338 -9.50 10.69 54.90
N GLU A 339 -10.75 10.46 55.25
CA GLU A 339 -11.97 10.79 54.55
C GLU A 339 -12.49 12.12 55.11
N ALA A 340 -12.60 13.16 54.28
CA ALA A 340 -13.42 14.33 54.61
C ALA A 340 -13.95 14.99 53.34
N GLY A 341 -15.26 14.85 53.12
CA GLY A 341 -16.00 15.66 52.15
C GLY A 341 -16.23 17.09 52.66
N THR A 342 -16.48 18.02 51.75
CA THR A 342 -17.26 19.23 52.04
C THR A 342 -17.93 19.74 50.77
N THR A 343 -19.25 19.83 50.87
CA THR A 343 -20.22 20.50 50.01
C THR A 343 -19.93 21.99 49.80
N GLY A 344 -20.16 22.51 48.59
CA GLY A 344 -20.17 23.94 48.30
C GLY A 344 -21.23 24.28 47.26
N VAL A 345 -22.30 24.92 47.78
CA VAL A 345 -23.51 25.57 47.23
C VAL A 345 -23.54 25.90 45.74
#